data_AF-A0A948D559-F1
#
_entry.id   AF-A0A948D559-F1
#
_cell.length_a   1.000
_cell.length_b   1.000
_cell.length_c   1.000
_cell.angle_alpha   90.00
_cell.angle_beta   90.00
_cell.angle_gamma   90.00
#
_symmetry.space_group_name_H-M   'P 1'
#
loop_
_entity.id
_entity.type
_entity.pdbx_description
1 polymer ?
#
loop_
_entity_poly.entity_id
_entity_poly.type
_entity_poly.pdbx_seq_one_letter_code
_entity_poly.pdbx_strand_id
1 'polypeptide(L)'
;MSFFSTFVASQEEAIGRLLREGEVLAKIAEAPDASLSVKTAALTSGQLWQYYFLGTGIFILAVLLIGIIIIFVVKKPNYFGRLLSLILLLGMASSVPYGVWLNQQPTRLRTQAAPETNPKNVRVTQITNQGFTIVWQTEASTAGAIKTGLAADNLKHAFTDKQSGTMIKNHQVTAFNLESNKVYFLEIVSGDKIYNDQGQPFRIQTR
;
A
#
# COMPACT_ATOMS: atom_id res chain seq x y z
N MET A 1 14.45 31.34 41.20
CA MET A 1 15.56 30.42 40.87
C MET A 1 15.13 28.96 40.61
N SER A 2 13.84 28.56 40.66
CA SER A 2 13.44 27.15 40.48
C SER A 2 12.97 26.76 39.06
N PHE A 3 12.69 27.71 38.16
CA PHE A 3 12.26 27.37 36.79
C PHE A 3 13.41 26.84 35.91
N PHE A 4 14.63 27.32 36.16
CA PHE A 4 15.81 26.91 35.38
C PHE A 4 16.23 25.46 35.69
N SER A 5 16.10 25.03 36.96
CA SER A 5 16.42 23.65 37.35
C SER A 5 15.43 22.62 36.80
N THR A 6 14.14 22.97 36.72
CA THR A 6 13.12 22.08 36.16
C THR A 6 13.24 21.94 34.64
N PHE A 7 13.62 23.02 33.95
CA PHE A 7 13.86 22.99 32.50
C PHE A 7 15.08 22.15 32.13
N VAL A 8 16.17 22.27 32.89
CA VAL A 8 17.39 21.47 32.67
C VAL A 8 17.12 19.98 32.95
N ALA A 9 16.40 19.64 34.02
CA ALA A 9 16.02 18.25 34.30
C ALA A 9 15.13 17.64 33.20
N SER A 10 14.21 18.41 32.63
CA SER A 10 13.36 17.95 31.52
C SER A 10 14.15 17.72 30.23
N GLN A 11 15.19 18.52 29.98
CA GLN A 11 16.09 18.36 28.82
C GLN A 11 16.94 17.10 28.95
N GLU A 12 17.50 16.83 30.13
CA GLU A 12 18.30 15.61 30.36
C GLU A 12 17.46 14.33 30.26
N GLU A 13 16.21 14.36 30.72
CA GLU A 13 15.30 13.22 30.55
C GLU A 13 14.89 13.02 29.09
N ALA A 14 14.67 14.10 28.33
CA ALA A 14 14.37 14.03 26.90
C ALA A 14 15.56 13.48 26.10
N ILE A 15 16.77 13.96 26.38
CA ILE A 15 18.01 13.47 25.76
C ILE A 15 18.24 12.00 26.11
N GLY A 16 18.01 11.61 27.37
CA GLY A 16 18.11 10.21 27.81
C GLY A 16 17.11 9.28 27.14
N ARG A 17 15.88 9.75 26.84
CA ARG A 17 14.88 9.01 26.07
C ARG A 17 15.30 8.87 24.61
N LEU A 18 15.76 9.94 23.98
CA LEU A 18 16.21 9.92 22.58
C LEU A 18 17.43 9.02 22.37
N LEU A 19 18.36 8.96 23.32
CA LEU A 19 19.50 8.06 23.26
C LEU A 19 19.08 6.58 23.39
N ARG A 20 18.12 6.28 24.29
CA ARG A 20 17.55 4.92 24.41
C ARG A 20 16.76 4.51 23.17
N GLU A 21 16.01 5.44 22.58
CA GLU A 21 15.31 5.20 21.32
C GLU A 21 16.30 4.99 20.16
N GLY A 22 17.39 5.76 20.10
CA GLY A 22 18.47 5.58 19.12
C GLY A 22 19.16 4.21 19.23
N GLU A 23 19.40 3.74 20.46
CA GLU A 23 19.98 2.41 20.72
C GLU A 23 19.02 1.28 20.35
N VAL A 24 17.71 1.45 20.61
CA VAL A 24 16.67 0.52 20.16
C VAL A 24 16.58 0.48 18.63
N LEU A 25 16.68 1.62 17.95
CA LEU A 25 16.68 1.69 16.48
C LEU A 25 17.95 1.07 15.87
N ALA A 26 19.11 1.26 16.50
CA ALA A 26 20.35 0.61 16.08
C ALA A 26 20.27 -0.92 16.23
N LYS A 27 19.67 -1.40 17.34
CA LYS A 27 19.45 -2.83 17.59
C LYS A 27 18.41 -3.48 16.66
N ILE A 28 17.45 -2.69 16.17
CA ILE A 28 16.51 -3.11 15.11
C ILE A 28 17.20 -3.16 13.74
N ALA A 29 18.15 -2.26 13.46
CA ALA A 29 18.93 -2.26 12.22
C ALA A 29 19.97 -3.39 12.16
N GLU A 30 20.44 -3.89 13.32
CA GLU A 30 21.35 -5.04 13.44
C GLU A 30 20.63 -6.40 13.43
N ALA A 31 19.28 -6.41 13.43
CA ALA A 31 18.52 -7.64 13.25
C ALA A 31 18.68 -8.16 11.80
N PRO A 32 19.10 -9.42 11.60
CA PRO A 32 19.52 -9.96 10.30
C PRO A 32 18.41 -10.11 9.24
N ASP A 33 17.20 -9.60 9.50
CA ASP A 33 16.03 -9.72 8.63
C ASP A 33 15.30 -8.39 8.33
N ALA A 34 15.74 -7.24 8.85
CA ALA A 34 15.11 -5.94 8.62
C ALA A 34 15.48 -5.30 7.26
N SER A 35 15.24 -6.02 6.15
CA SER A 35 15.29 -5.45 4.80
C SER A 35 13.98 -4.73 4.45
N LEU A 36 13.64 -3.67 5.19
CA LEU A 36 12.65 -2.70 4.74
C LEU A 36 13.26 -1.89 3.58
N SER A 37 13.04 -2.38 2.36
CA SER A 37 13.38 -1.66 1.13
C SER A 37 12.52 -0.39 1.00
N VAL A 38 12.89 0.66 1.70
CA VAL A 38 12.38 2.01 1.43
C VAL A 38 13.00 2.43 0.09
N LYS A 39 12.31 2.18 -1.02
CA LYS A 39 12.63 2.78 -2.31
C LYS A 39 12.31 4.28 -2.26
N THR A 40 13.18 5.06 -1.62
CA THR A 40 13.25 6.50 -1.89
C THR A 40 13.70 6.68 -3.34
N ALA A 41 12.80 7.11 -4.21
CA ALA A 41 13.15 7.54 -5.56
C ALA A 41 13.95 8.85 -5.46
N ALA A 42 15.26 8.74 -5.22
CA ALA A 42 16.17 9.86 -5.31
C ALA A 42 16.22 10.30 -6.79
N LEU A 43 15.54 11.38 -7.13
CA LEU A 43 15.73 12.08 -8.40
C LEU A 43 17.21 12.42 -8.50
N THR A 44 17.90 11.79 -9.46
CA THR A 44 19.34 11.98 -9.62
C THR A 44 19.62 13.41 -10.02
N SER A 45 20.69 14.01 -9.48
CA SER A 45 21.06 15.41 -9.73
C SER A 45 21.11 15.76 -11.24
N GLY A 46 21.45 14.80 -12.10
CA GLY A 46 21.45 14.95 -13.55
C GLY A 46 20.07 15.20 -14.19
N GLN A 47 18.98 14.69 -13.61
CA GLN A 47 17.62 14.96 -14.11
C GLN A 47 17.18 16.40 -13.81
N LEU A 48 17.61 16.98 -12.69
CA LEU A 48 17.27 18.36 -12.32
C LEU A 48 17.90 19.37 -13.29
N TRP A 49 19.15 19.18 -13.68
CA TRP A 49 19.84 20.08 -14.62
C TRP A 49 19.13 20.15 -15.99
N GLN A 50 18.60 19.04 -16.50
CA GLN A 50 17.87 19.03 -17.78
C GLN A 50 16.62 19.91 -17.76
N TYR A 51 15.87 19.93 -16.64
CA TYR A 51 14.71 20.82 -16.47
C TYR A 51 15.10 22.29 -16.35
N TYR A 52 16.20 22.61 -15.67
CA TYR A 52 16.69 23.99 -15.57
C TYR A 52 17.17 24.53 -16.93
N PHE A 53 17.88 23.73 -17.72
CA PHE A 53 18.34 24.16 -19.05
C PHE A 53 17.19 24.32 -20.07
N LEU A 54 16.19 23.42 -20.05
CA LEU A 54 15.01 23.55 -20.91
C LEU A 54 14.10 24.72 -20.47
N GLY A 55 13.91 24.91 -19.15
CA GLY A 55 13.03 25.95 -18.62
C GLY A 55 13.57 27.37 -18.81
N THR A 56 14.87 27.58 -18.60
CA THR A 56 15.48 28.91 -18.74
C THR A 56 15.52 29.39 -20.20
N GLY A 57 15.76 28.49 -21.16
CA GLY A 57 15.72 28.82 -22.58
C GLY A 57 14.33 29.26 -23.04
N ILE A 58 13.28 28.55 -22.63
CA ILE A 58 11.89 28.91 -22.95
C ILE A 58 11.52 30.26 -22.33
N PHE A 59 11.95 30.53 -21.10
CA PHE A 59 11.69 31.79 -20.42
C PHE A 59 12.33 32.99 -21.14
N ILE A 60 13.60 32.88 -21.55
CA ILE A 60 14.30 33.96 -22.28
C ILE A 60 13.62 34.24 -23.62
N LEU A 61 13.23 33.20 -24.36
CA LEU A 61 12.51 33.35 -25.62
C LEU A 61 11.16 34.04 -25.42
N ALA A 62 10.41 33.68 -24.37
CA ALA A 62 9.13 34.32 -24.05
C ALA A 62 9.30 35.82 -23.76
N VAL A 63 10.32 36.20 -22.98
CA VAL A 63 10.60 37.61 -22.66
C VAL A 63 10.98 38.40 -23.92
N LEU A 64 11.81 37.85 -24.81
CA LEU A 64 12.17 38.49 -26.07
C LEU A 64 10.95 38.68 -26.99
N LEU A 65 10.09 37.67 -27.06
CA LEU A 65 8.87 37.72 -27.87
C LEU A 65 7.91 38.80 -27.35
N ILE A 66 7.74 38.91 -26.04
CA ILE A 66 6.94 39.97 -25.39
C ILE A 66 7.52 41.36 -25.71
N GLY A 67 8.84 41.53 -25.64
CA GLY A 67 9.50 42.79 -25.97
C GLY A 67 9.28 43.22 -27.43
N ILE A 68 9.38 42.29 -28.38
CA ILE A 68 9.10 42.52 -29.80
C ILE A 68 7.64 42.92 -30.03
N ILE A 69 6.70 42.25 -29.35
CA ILE A 69 5.28 42.58 -29.40
C ILE A 69 5.05 44.01 -28.90
N ILE A 70 5.63 44.40 -27.76
CA ILE A 70 5.48 45.76 -27.20
C ILE A 70 5.99 46.82 -28.19
N ILE A 71 7.18 46.64 -28.74
CA ILE A 71 7.78 47.58 -29.71
C ILE A 71 6.88 47.72 -30.95
N PHE A 72 6.33 46.60 -31.44
CA PHE A 72 5.48 46.59 -32.62
C PHE A 72 4.14 47.27 -32.38
N VAL A 73 3.53 47.06 -31.21
CA VAL A 73 2.26 47.70 -30.81
C VAL A 73 2.43 49.21 -30.66
N VAL A 74 3.52 49.68 -30.04
CA VAL A 74 3.80 51.12 -29.87
C VAL A 74 4.09 51.80 -31.21
N LYS A 75 4.91 51.19 -32.08
CA LYS A 75 5.27 51.81 -33.37
C LYS A 75 4.15 51.77 -34.41
N LYS A 76 3.23 50.81 -34.30
CA LYS A 76 2.22 50.54 -35.33
C LYS A 76 0.87 50.13 -34.69
N PRO A 77 0.16 51.07 -34.03
CA PRO A 77 -1.04 50.78 -33.23
C PRO A 77 -2.20 50.20 -34.07
N ASN A 78 -2.29 50.56 -35.35
CA ASN A 78 -3.34 50.07 -36.26
C ASN A 78 -3.24 48.57 -36.58
N TYR A 79 -2.17 47.89 -36.16
CA TYR A 79 -1.95 46.45 -36.38
C TYR A 79 -2.26 45.61 -35.14
N PHE A 80 -2.61 46.24 -34.00
CA PHE A 80 -2.92 45.54 -32.76
C PHE A 80 -4.06 44.53 -32.92
N GLY A 81 -5.15 44.94 -33.58
CA GLY A 81 -6.30 44.04 -33.83
C GLY A 81 -5.94 42.84 -34.73
N ARG A 82 -5.05 43.04 -35.71
CA ARG A 82 -4.58 41.96 -36.59
C ARG A 82 -3.69 40.97 -35.85
N LEU A 83 -2.80 41.45 -34.99
CA LEU A 83 -1.97 40.58 -34.15
C LEU A 83 -2.79 39.76 -33.16
N LEU A 84 -3.78 40.37 -32.52
CA LEU A 84 -4.69 39.66 -31.61
C LEU A 84 -5.47 38.57 -32.35
N SER A 85 -5.97 38.86 -33.56
CA SER A 85 -6.65 37.86 -34.39
C SER A 85 -5.75 36.69 -34.78
N LEU A 86 -4.47 36.94 -35.08
CA LEU A 86 -3.51 35.89 -35.45
C LEU A 86 -3.16 34.99 -34.27
N ILE A 87 -2.97 35.55 -33.07
CA ILE A 87 -2.68 34.76 -31.86
C ILE A 87 -3.86 33.85 -31.50
N LEU A 88 -5.09 34.36 -31.59
CA LEU A 88 -6.30 33.57 -31.34
C LEU A 88 -6.45 32.42 -32.34
N LEU A 89 -6.19 32.68 -33.63
CA LEU A 89 -6.29 31.69 -34.69
C LEU A 89 -5.22 30.59 -34.53
N LEU A 90 -3.99 30.97 -34.19
CA LEU A 90 -2.92 30.02 -33.89
C LEU A 90 -3.20 29.20 -32.63
N GLY A 91 -3.70 29.83 -31.56
CA GLY A 91 -4.07 29.13 -30.33
C GLY A 91 -5.17 28.08 -30.54
N MET A 92 -6.19 28.41 -31.35
CA MET A 92 -7.24 27.47 -31.73
C MET A 92 -6.69 26.32 -32.59
N ALA A 93 -5.84 26.62 -33.58
CA ALA A 93 -5.24 25.61 -34.44
C ALA A 93 -4.32 24.65 -33.66
N SER A 94 -3.58 25.16 -32.65
CA SER A 94 -2.73 24.36 -31.78
C SER A 94 -3.49 23.56 -30.72
N SER A 95 -4.76 23.89 -30.43
CA SER A 95 -5.55 23.20 -29.41
C SER A 95 -5.88 21.75 -29.79
N VAL A 96 -6.16 21.49 -31.07
CA VAL A 96 -6.57 20.15 -31.55
C VAL A 96 -5.41 19.13 -31.48
N PRO A 97 -4.20 19.43 -31.98
CA PRO A 97 -3.06 18.52 -31.84
C PRO A 97 -2.69 18.27 -30.38
N TYR A 98 -2.75 19.30 -29.54
CA TYR A 98 -2.41 19.20 -28.11
C TYR A 98 -3.43 18.32 -27.35
N GLY A 99 -4.72 18.44 -27.67
CA GLY A 99 -5.76 17.59 -27.10
C GLY A 99 -5.62 16.12 -27.49
N VAL A 100 -5.25 15.84 -28.75
CA VAL A 100 -5.01 14.45 -29.22
C VAL A 100 -3.77 13.85 -28.54
N TRP A 101 -2.70 14.63 -28.36
CA TRP A 101 -1.50 14.18 -27.64
C TRP A 101 -1.78 13.89 -26.16
N LEU A 102 -2.64 14.69 -25.51
CA LEU A 102 -3.03 14.47 -24.12
C LEU A 102 -3.76 13.14 -23.93
N ASN A 103 -4.56 12.73 -24.92
CA ASN A 103 -5.35 11.50 -24.89
C ASN A 103 -4.55 10.23 -25.22
N GLN A 104 -3.28 10.37 -25.61
CA GLN A 104 -2.37 9.24 -25.83
C GLN A 104 -1.66 8.77 -24.56
N GLN A 105 -1.86 9.44 -23.42
CA GLN A 105 -1.41 8.87 -22.15
C GLN A 105 -2.33 7.70 -21.83
N PRO A 106 -1.85 6.44 -21.85
CA PRO A 106 -2.69 5.31 -21.48
C PRO A 106 -3.06 5.47 -20.02
N THR A 107 -4.27 5.95 -19.74
CA THR A 107 -4.86 5.91 -18.42
C THR A 107 -5.09 4.44 -18.09
N ARG A 108 -4.04 3.78 -17.61
CA ARG A 108 -4.15 2.48 -16.97
C ARG A 108 -4.85 2.72 -15.65
N LEU A 109 -6.16 2.96 -15.70
CA LEU A 109 -7.05 2.72 -14.59
C LEU A 109 -6.98 1.22 -14.32
N ARG A 110 -5.97 0.83 -13.55
CA ARG A 110 -5.96 -0.48 -12.91
C ARG A 110 -7.05 -0.39 -11.85
N THR A 111 -8.25 -0.82 -12.21
CA THR A 111 -9.20 -1.34 -11.25
C THR A 111 -8.56 -2.58 -10.63
N GLN A 112 -7.70 -2.36 -9.63
CA GLN A 112 -7.30 -3.41 -8.72
C GLN A 112 -8.50 -3.64 -7.81
N ALA A 113 -9.15 -4.78 -7.99
CA ALA A 113 -10.02 -5.29 -6.94
C ALA A 113 -9.21 -5.37 -5.65
N ALA A 114 -9.82 -5.03 -4.51
CA ALA A 114 -9.17 -5.19 -3.22
C ALA A 114 -8.70 -6.66 -3.10
N PRO A 115 -7.48 -6.89 -2.59
CA PRO A 115 -6.96 -8.25 -2.46
C PRO A 115 -7.93 -9.11 -1.63
N GLU A 116 -8.23 -10.29 -2.15
CA GLU A 116 -9.30 -11.16 -1.66
C GLU A 116 -8.86 -11.88 -0.37
N THR A 117 -9.74 -11.93 0.64
CA THR A 117 -9.53 -12.68 1.88
C THR A 117 -10.10 -14.11 1.82
N ASN A 118 -10.50 -14.56 0.63
CA ASN A 118 -11.08 -15.87 0.43
C ASN A 118 -10.00 -16.96 0.49
N PRO A 119 -10.13 -17.97 1.37
CA PRO A 119 -9.23 -19.10 1.42
C PRO A 119 -9.15 -19.85 0.10
N LYS A 120 -7.95 -19.94 -0.46
CA LYS A 120 -7.59 -20.74 -1.63
C LYS A 120 -6.75 -21.94 -1.19
N ASN A 121 -6.80 -23.01 -1.99
CA ASN A 121 -5.99 -24.22 -1.77
C ASN A 121 -6.14 -24.84 -0.38
N VAL A 122 -7.36 -24.84 0.18
CA VAL A 122 -7.66 -25.43 1.49
C VAL A 122 -7.31 -26.93 1.46
N ARG A 123 -6.44 -27.37 2.37
CA ARG A 123 -6.04 -28.78 2.52
C ARG A 123 -6.00 -29.16 3.98
N VAL A 124 -6.50 -30.36 4.27
CA VAL A 124 -6.37 -31.00 5.58
C VAL A 124 -5.17 -31.94 5.53
N THR A 125 -4.27 -31.82 6.50
CA THR A 125 -3.06 -32.63 6.63
C THR A 125 -2.95 -33.18 8.06
N GLN A 126 -2.06 -34.15 8.26
CA GLN A 126 -1.70 -34.67 9.60
C GLN A 126 -2.91 -35.10 10.44
N ILE A 127 -3.87 -35.82 9.86
CA ILE A 127 -5.02 -36.36 10.60
C ILE A 127 -4.52 -37.46 11.53
N THR A 128 -4.63 -37.23 12.82
CA THR A 128 -4.28 -38.16 13.90
C THR A 128 -5.52 -38.52 14.71
N ASN A 129 -5.32 -39.32 15.76
CA ASN A 129 -6.40 -39.69 16.67
C ASN A 129 -6.85 -38.53 17.57
N GLN A 130 -6.04 -37.48 17.68
CA GLN A 130 -6.28 -36.37 18.61
C GLN A 130 -6.30 -34.98 17.96
N GLY A 131 -6.25 -34.94 16.63
CA GLY A 131 -6.10 -33.66 15.94
C GLY A 131 -5.91 -33.77 14.43
N PHE A 132 -5.93 -32.61 13.79
CA PHE A 132 -5.66 -32.44 12.37
C PHE A 132 -5.10 -31.04 12.12
N THR A 133 -4.41 -30.86 11.00
CA THR A 133 -3.88 -29.58 10.55
C THR A 133 -4.65 -29.12 9.31
N ILE A 134 -5.01 -27.84 9.24
CA ILE A 134 -5.57 -27.22 8.04
C ILE A 134 -4.61 -26.16 7.54
N VAL A 135 -4.33 -26.18 6.24
CA VAL A 135 -3.52 -25.19 5.55
C VAL A 135 -4.33 -24.54 4.43
N TRP A 136 -4.21 -23.22 4.28
CA TRP A 136 -4.82 -22.47 3.18
C TRP A 136 -4.05 -21.20 2.88
N GLN A 137 -4.40 -20.53 1.77
CA GLN A 137 -3.74 -19.31 1.32
C GLN A 137 -4.75 -18.20 1.00
N THR A 138 -4.38 -16.95 1.19
CA THR A 138 -5.18 -15.77 0.84
C THR A 138 -4.38 -14.76 0.03
N GLU A 139 -5.04 -13.95 -0.79
CA GLU A 139 -4.37 -12.90 -1.58
C GLU A 139 -3.98 -11.71 -0.69
N ALA A 140 -4.87 -11.36 0.25
CA ALA A 140 -4.64 -10.37 1.29
C ALA A 140 -4.02 -11.00 2.54
N SER A 141 -3.13 -10.25 3.20
CA SER A 141 -2.67 -10.60 4.55
C SER A 141 -3.83 -10.44 5.53
N THR A 142 -4.17 -11.51 6.24
CA THR A 142 -5.35 -11.55 7.13
C THR A 142 -5.08 -12.42 8.35
N ALA A 143 -5.96 -12.36 9.36
CA ALA A 143 -5.92 -13.28 10.49
C ALA A 143 -6.55 -14.62 10.09
N GLY A 144 -5.96 -15.74 10.53
CA GLY A 144 -6.45 -17.08 10.27
C GLY A 144 -6.85 -17.81 11.54
N ALA A 145 -8.04 -18.40 11.54
CA ALA A 145 -8.51 -19.28 12.60
C ALA A 145 -9.46 -20.34 12.03
N ILE A 146 -9.69 -21.41 12.79
CA ILE A 146 -10.73 -22.40 12.50
C ILE A 146 -11.62 -22.54 13.73
N LYS A 147 -12.92 -22.71 13.50
CA LYS A 147 -13.89 -23.11 14.53
C LYS A 147 -14.26 -24.57 14.28
N THR A 148 -14.35 -25.37 15.33
CA THR A 148 -14.67 -26.80 15.24
C THR A 148 -15.57 -27.26 16.37
N GLY A 149 -16.34 -28.31 16.12
CA GLY A 149 -17.25 -28.92 17.08
C GLY A 149 -17.78 -30.27 16.61
N LEU A 150 -18.45 -30.99 17.51
CA LEU A 150 -19.06 -32.29 17.23
C LEU A 150 -20.45 -32.17 16.56
N ALA A 151 -21.03 -30.96 16.51
CA ALA A 151 -22.29 -30.69 15.87
C ALA A 151 -22.16 -29.50 14.90
N ALA A 152 -22.84 -29.56 13.77
CA ALA A 152 -22.76 -28.55 12.71
C ALA A 152 -23.24 -27.16 13.15
N ASP A 153 -24.16 -27.12 14.12
CA ASP A 153 -24.72 -25.90 14.72
C ASP A 153 -23.94 -25.41 15.95
N ASN A 154 -22.91 -26.15 16.40
CA ASN A 154 -22.23 -25.91 17.67
C ASN A 154 -20.72 -26.11 17.61
N LEU A 155 -20.03 -25.10 17.07
CA LEU A 155 -18.57 -25.06 16.93
C LEU A 155 -17.91 -24.38 18.12
N LYS A 156 -17.82 -25.10 19.25
CA LYS A 156 -17.35 -24.57 20.54
C LYS A 156 -15.86 -24.26 20.62
N HIS A 157 -15.04 -24.92 19.80
CA HIS A 157 -13.59 -24.82 19.89
C HIS A 157 -13.06 -23.94 18.77
N ALA A 158 -12.18 -22.99 19.11
CA ALA A 158 -11.50 -22.16 18.13
C ALA A 158 -9.99 -22.35 18.24
N PHE A 159 -9.34 -22.54 17.10
CA PHE A 159 -7.88 -22.66 16.99
C PHE A 159 -7.38 -21.56 16.06
N THR A 160 -6.30 -20.88 16.44
CA THR A 160 -5.70 -19.81 15.64
C THR A 160 -4.47 -20.29 14.90
N ASP A 161 -4.04 -19.51 13.91
CA ASP A 161 -2.77 -19.72 13.23
C ASP A 161 -1.59 -19.86 14.20
N LYS A 162 -0.58 -20.63 13.80
CA LYS A 162 0.72 -20.70 14.49
C LYS A 162 1.34 -19.31 14.68
N GLN A 163 1.13 -18.39 13.74
CA GLN A 163 1.56 -17.00 13.84
C GLN A 163 0.43 -16.09 14.35
N SER A 164 -0.26 -16.54 15.40
CA SER A 164 -1.42 -15.86 15.99
C SER A 164 -1.17 -14.36 16.21
N GLY A 165 -2.14 -13.52 15.84
CA GLY A 165 -2.06 -12.06 15.92
C GLY A 165 -1.33 -11.38 14.76
N THR A 166 -0.73 -12.12 13.82
CA THR A 166 -0.07 -11.56 12.63
C THR A 166 -0.95 -11.73 11.39
N MET A 167 -1.09 -10.66 10.60
CA MET A 167 -1.74 -10.74 9.30
C MET A 167 -0.79 -11.35 8.27
N ILE A 168 -1.09 -12.56 7.81
CA ILE A 168 -0.27 -13.32 6.85
C ILE A 168 -1.12 -13.85 5.70
N LYS A 169 -0.46 -14.36 4.65
CA LYS A 169 -1.12 -14.94 3.46
C LYS A 169 -1.18 -16.46 3.46
N ASN A 170 -0.25 -17.11 4.15
CA ASN A 170 -0.16 -18.57 4.21
C ASN A 170 -0.54 -18.98 5.61
N HIS A 171 -1.65 -19.69 5.75
CA HIS A 171 -2.21 -20.04 7.03
C HIS A 171 -1.98 -21.50 7.36
N GLN A 172 -1.64 -21.78 8.61
CA GLN A 172 -1.55 -23.12 9.16
C GLN A 172 -2.13 -23.16 10.57
N VAL A 173 -3.23 -23.90 10.71
CA VAL A 173 -3.91 -24.09 12.00
C VAL A 173 -3.95 -25.56 12.36
N THR A 174 -3.55 -25.89 13.58
CA THR A 174 -3.61 -27.27 14.11
C THR A 174 -4.70 -27.34 15.17
N ALA A 175 -5.71 -28.19 14.94
CA ALA A 175 -6.66 -28.59 15.97
C ALA A 175 -6.06 -29.76 16.77
N PHE A 176 -6.09 -29.66 18.09
CA PHE A 176 -5.53 -30.64 19.02
C PHE A 176 -6.49 -30.89 20.19
N ASN A 177 -6.22 -31.91 21.00
CA ASN A 177 -7.09 -32.37 22.10
C ASN A 177 -8.49 -32.80 21.62
N LEU A 178 -8.57 -33.38 20.44
CA LEU A 178 -9.81 -33.96 19.91
C LEU A 178 -9.96 -35.42 20.37
N GLU A 179 -11.21 -35.86 20.53
CA GLU A 179 -11.53 -37.27 20.70
C GLU A 179 -11.26 -38.09 19.42
N SER A 180 -10.77 -39.31 19.60
CA SER A 180 -10.48 -40.29 18.53
C SER A 180 -11.75 -40.91 17.95
N ASN A 181 -11.69 -41.24 16.65
CA ASN A 181 -12.80 -41.83 15.90
C ASN A 181 -14.13 -41.05 16.00
N LYS A 182 -14.05 -39.71 15.96
CA LYS A 182 -15.21 -38.80 15.97
C LYS A 182 -15.25 -37.95 14.71
N VAL A 183 -16.46 -37.61 14.28
CA VAL A 183 -16.69 -36.67 13.18
C VAL A 183 -16.78 -35.26 13.75
N TYR A 184 -15.91 -34.38 13.29
CA TYR A 184 -15.88 -32.96 13.60
C TYR A 184 -16.38 -32.15 12.40
N PHE A 185 -17.15 -31.13 12.72
CA PHE A 185 -17.58 -30.07 11.83
C PHE A 185 -16.65 -28.88 12.01
N LEU A 186 -16.30 -28.19 10.93
CA LEU A 186 -15.43 -27.03 11.00
C LEU A 186 -15.80 -25.92 10.03
N GLU A 187 -15.42 -24.70 10.42
CA GLU A 187 -15.49 -23.52 9.58
C GLU A 187 -14.14 -22.79 9.63
N ILE A 188 -13.75 -22.22 8.49
CA ILE A 188 -12.52 -21.45 8.37
C ILE A 188 -12.87 -19.98 8.59
N VAL A 189 -12.20 -19.33 9.53
CA VAL A 189 -12.31 -17.90 9.77
C VAL A 189 -11.10 -17.23 9.16
N SER A 190 -11.32 -16.36 8.18
CA SER A 190 -10.26 -15.59 7.55
C SER A 190 -10.62 -14.11 7.55
N GLY A 191 -9.90 -13.34 8.36
CA GLY A 191 -10.26 -11.98 8.73
C GLY A 191 -11.60 -11.96 9.46
N ASP A 192 -12.51 -11.10 9.01
CA ASP A 192 -13.85 -10.97 9.59
C ASP A 192 -14.90 -11.88 8.92
N LYS A 193 -14.46 -12.80 8.05
CA LYS A 193 -15.35 -13.68 7.26
C LYS A 193 -15.21 -15.13 7.67
N ILE A 194 -16.34 -15.83 7.62
CA ILE A 194 -16.44 -17.27 7.85
C ILE A 194 -16.66 -17.95 6.49
N TYR A 195 -15.91 -19.02 6.26
CA TYR A 195 -15.92 -19.81 5.05
C TYR A 195 -16.29 -21.25 5.38
N ASN A 196 -17.32 -21.73 4.69
CA ASN A 196 -17.89 -23.06 4.81
C ASN A 196 -18.24 -23.60 3.41
N ASP A 197 -18.64 -24.87 3.33
CA ASP A 197 -19.03 -25.52 2.08
C ASP A 197 -20.48 -25.17 1.73
N GLN A 198 -20.69 -24.03 1.06
CA GLN A 198 -21.99 -23.58 0.57
C GLN A 198 -23.08 -23.49 1.68
N GLY A 199 -22.70 -23.05 2.88
CA GLY A 199 -23.59 -22.97 4.03
C GLY A 199 -23.58 -24.21 4.93
N GLN A 200 -22.75 -25.21 4.64
CA GLN A 200 -22.53 -26.38 5.50
C GLN A 200 -21.08 -26.40 6.03
N PRO A 201 -20.83 -26.64 7.32
CA PRO A 201 -19.47 -26.80 7.84
C PRO A 201 -18.75 -28.01 7.21
N PHE A 202 -17.43 -27.91 7.00
CA PHE A 202 -16.65 -29.05 6.49
C PHE A 202 -16.61 -30.18 7.51
N ARG A 203 -16.54 -31.42 7.04
CA ARG A 203 -16.57 -32.62 7.89
C ARG A 203 -15.23 -33.33 7.85
N ILE A 204 -14.65 -33.58 9.02
CA ILE A 204 -13.39 -34.34 9.19
C ILE A 204 -13.62 -35.42 10.23
N GLN A 205 -13.15 -36.64 9.96
CA GLN A 205 -13.14 -37.72 10.95
C GLN A 205 -11.73 -37.93 11.49
N THR A 206 -11.58 -37.91 12.82
CA THR A 206 -10.34 -38.31 13.51
C THR A 206 -10.15 -39.82 13.42
N ARG A 207 -8.90 -40.28 13.46
CA ARG A 207 -8.57 -41.72 13.39
C ARG A 207 -8.63 -42.41 14.74
#